data_AF-A0A9D6QWV2-F1
#
_entry.id   AF-A0A9D6QWV2-F1
#
_cell.length_a   1.000
_cell.length_b   1.000
_cell.length_c   1.000
_cell.angle_alpha   90.00
_cell.angle_beta   90.00
_cell.angle_gamma   90.00
#
_symmetry.space_group_name_H-M   'P 1'
#
loop_
_entity.id
_entity.type
_entity.pdbx_description
1 polymer ?
#
loop_
_entity_poly.entity_id
_entity_poly.type
_entity_poly.pdbx_seq_one_letter_code
_entity_poly.pdbx_strand_id
1 'polypeptide(L)'
;MGLVTRHGFFLGLFLLFQALSEFIYASFLIIFTALYLIYWLIQTRRVADTWKHWATTRVAPAIFALAIAAFVFLIPMSPILAAQISDLQTEGDIFQRGLGFADIFSSDALGFFVPSHLHPLFGALETQFHFAYTNFAYLGYAAIFCALIALWKFPRARMWGVGFGIFVLLSLGPVLRVNGATVFDSPLLPFNWLLEIPFIKGNRYPSRWSVMVILMLAVLVGYGLLWLTQKAKVKSEKFKIVLPFAFLLLTFLEHLSVPLPTSDLQIPKVYQTIAADKRDFSVIEIPLAWRNGFRMTGTLDQAMMFAQFFQTAHQHPILGGNTSRNPELKFQYFTEAPVLNSLIAVETGHKLDSATLEREKKLAPVVLNFFGVEYVVWHSPRDPDNRPALDAARAYIENILPVTKFSDVTDAQGDLAAYRVNARGALPAQIRGDDLIARLFFAEGWGALGKNVWATRRDAKIFWRLDAARDATISFRAFAPMANQRVVVRVNDRDACAIQLQADWKEYACRVASDAWRAWMNEIIFRFDALGSVANVHEGAGFAKFILTKEGLTTSFVIGNTGVNSPASIVAYSAGSEVGDFAHI
;
A
#
# COMPACT_ATOMS: atom_id res chain seq x y z
N MET A 1 14.25 -30.68 -29.85
CA MET A 1 14.75 -29.46 -29.15
C MET A 1 13.98 -28.20 -29.55
N GLY A 2 13.94 -27.82 -30.84
CA GLY A 2 13.37 -26.53 -31.29
C GLY A 2 11.93 -26.22 -30.88
N LEU A 3 11.02 -27.21 -30.89
CA LEU A 3 9.63 -27.01 -30.48
C LEU A 3 9.51 -26.73 -28.95
N VAL A 4 10.28 -27.45 -28.14
CA VAL A 4 10.30 -27.32 -26.67
C VAL A 4 10.85 -25.94 -26.28
N THR A 5 11.93 -25.52 -26.94
CA THR A 5 12.50 -24.18 -26.78
C THR A 5 11.48 -23.10 -27.12
N ARG A 6 10.77 -23.26 -28.26
CA ARG A 6 9.72 -22.34 -28.69
C ARG A 6 8.59 -22.24 -27.66
N HIS A 7 8.11 -23.36 -27.14
CA HIS A 7 7.04 -23.37 -26.13
C HIS A 7 7.48 -22.71 -24.81
N GLY A 8 8.68 -23.03 -24.33
CA GLY A 8 9.25 -22.38 -23.14
C GLY A 8 9.39 -20.88 -23.31
N PHE A 9 9.87 -20.44 -24.48
CA PHE A 9 9.99 -19.02 -24.80
C PHE A 9 8.64 -18.30 -24.78
N PHE A 10 7.61 -18.84 -25.46
CA PHE A 10 6.28 -18.22 -25.45
C PHE A 10 5.66 -18.20 -24.05
N LEU A 11 5.78 -19.28 -23.27
CA LEU A 11 5.30 -19.29 -21.89
C LEU A 11 5.95 -18.19 -21.05
N GLY A 12 7.29 -18.06 -21.11
CA GLY A 12 8.01 -17.00 -20.42
C GLY A 12 7.58 -15.60 -20.86
N LEU A 13 7.36 -15.41 -22.17
CA LEU A 13 6.92 -14.14 -22.74
C LEU A 13 5.49 -13.77 -22.32
N PHE A 14 4.56 -14.75 -22.28
CA PHE A 14 3.21 -14.52 -21.76
C PHE A 14 3.22 -14.17 -20.26
N LEU A 15 4.05 -14.86 -19.46
CA LEU A 15 4.22 -14.54 -18.04
C LEU A 15 4.82 -13.14 -17.85
N LEU A 16 5.81 -12.77 -18.67
CA LEU A 16 6.44 -11.46 -18.62
C LEU A 16 5.45 -10.36 -18.99
N PHE A 17 4.73 -10.49 -20.10
CA PHE A 17 3.76 -9.50 -20.53
C PHE A 17 2.63 -9.32 -19.51
N GLN A 18 2.21 -10.40 -18.86
CA GLN A 18 1.25 -10.30 -17.77
C GLN A 18 1.84 -9.67 -16.53
N ALA A 19 3.10 -9.94 -16.16
CA ALA A 19 3.71 -9.26 -15.01
C ALA A 19 3.93 -7.77 -15.25
N LEU A 20 4.24 -7.37 -16.48
CA LEU A 20 4.42 -5.97 -16.87
C LEU A 20 3.10 -5.22 -17.03
N SER A 21 1.99 -5.91 -17.33
CA SER A 21 0.66 -5.30 -17.34
C SER A 21 0.05 -5.22 -15.94
N GLU A 22 0.06 -6.33 -15.20
CA GLU A 22 -0.48 -6.47 -13.85
C GLU A 22 0.19 -7.65 -13.13
N PHE A 23 1.02 -7.33 -12.13
CA PHE A 23 1.83 -8.30 -11.38
C PHE A 23 1.00 -9.46 -10.80
N ILE A 24 -0.26 -9.19 -10.44
CA ILE A 24 -1.19 -10.19 -9.91
C ILE A 24 -1.51 -11.28 -10.94
N TYR A 25 -1.71 -10.94 -12.21
CA TYR A 25 -2.05 -11.92 -13.23
C TYR A 25 -0.90 -12.88 -13.55
N ALA A 26 0.34 -12.43 -13.43
CA ALA A 26 1.48 -13.33 -13.50
C ALA A 26 1.44 -14.40 -12.40
N SER A 27 1.10 -14.03 -11.16
CA SER A 27 0.93 -15.01 -10.07
C SER A 27 -0.16 -16.04 -10.36
N PHE A 28 -1.27 -15.61 -10.99
CA PHE A 28 -2.37 -16.49 -11.38
C PHE A 28 -1.92 -17.52 -12.41
N LEU A 29 -1.20 -17.05 -13.43
CA LEU A 29 -0.70 -17.89 -14.50
C LEU A 29 0.42 -18.83 -14.03
N ILE A 30 1.26 -18.43 -13.08
CA ILE A 30 2.25 -19.32 -12.46
C ILE A 30 1.54 -20.47 -11.75
N ILE A 31 0.53 -20.18 -10.92
CA ILE A 31 -0.25 -21.20 -10.22
C ILE A 31 -1.01 -22.09 -11.21
N PHE A 32 -1.65 -21.49 -12.21
CA PHE A 32 -2.33 -22.24 -13.28
C PHE A 32 -1.36 -23.16 -14.03
N THR A 33 -0.16 -22.66 -14.37
CA THR A 33 0.88 -23.45 -15.05
C THR A 33 1.32 -24.63 -14.19
N ALA A 34 1.49 -24.43 -12.89
CA ALA A 34 1.82 -25.50 -11.95
C ALA A 34 0.70 -26.56 -11.87
N LEU A 35 -0.55 -26.14 -11.71
CA LEU A 35 -1.71 -27.04 -11.67
C LEU A 35 -1.86 -27.83 -12.98
N TYR A 36 -1.72 -27.15 -14.12
CA TYR A 36 -1.78 -27.78 -15.44
C TYR A 36 -0.61 -28.76 -15.65
N LEU A 37 0.60 -28.41 -15.20
CA LEU A 37 1.76 -29.29 -15.25
C LEU A 37 1.52 -30.57 -14.42
N ILE A 38 1.00 -30.45 -13.20
CA ILE A 38 0.65 -31.61 -12.34
C ILE A 38 -0.34 -32.51 -13.07
N TYR A 39 -1.43 -31.95 -13.60
CA TYR A 39 -2.40 -32.70 -14.38
C TYR A 39 -1.74 -33.40 -15.57
N TRP A 40 -0.93 -32.67 -16.35
CA TRP A 40 -0.27 -33.20 -17.54
C TRP A 40 0.71 -34.33 -17.21
N LEU A 41 1.46 -34.21 -16.11
CA LEU A 41 2.36 -35.25 -15.62
C LEU A 41 1.58 -36.51 -15.21
N ILE A 42 0.45 -36.36 -14.51
CA ILE A 42 -0.43 -37.49 -14.14
C ILE A 42 -0.96 -38.20 -15.39
N GLN A 43 -1.45 -37.45 -16.38
CA GLN A 43 -2.00 -38.03 -17.61
C GLN A 43 -0.93 -38.74 -18.45
N THR A 44 0.23 -38.12 -18.63
CA THR A 44 1.32 -38.72 -19.40
C THR A 44 1.93 -39.93 -18.70
N ARG A 45 1.97 -39.94 -17.36
CA ARG A 45 2.47 -41.08 -16.58
C ARG A 45 1.57 -42.31 -16.73
N ARG A 46 0.25 -42.14 -16.86
CA ARG A 46 -0.72 -43.23 -17.05
C ARG A 46 -0.55 -43.98 -18.37
N VAL A 47 0.02 -43.32 -19.38
CA VAL A 47 0.15 -43.85 -20.75
C VAL A 47 1.59 -44.30 -21.04
N ALA A 48 2.53 -44.09 -20.12
CA ALA A 48 3.94 -44.42 -20.35
C ALA A 48 4.30 -45.86 -19.95
N ASP A 49 5.01 -46.55 -20.84
CA ASP A 49 5.40 -47.96 -20.67
C ASP A 49 6.41 -48.16 -19.53
N THR A 50 7.37 -47.25 -19.36
CA THR A 50 8.38 -47.32 -18.30
C THR A 50 8.68 -45.96 -17.70
N TRP A 51 9.13 -45.95 -16.43
CA TRP A 51 9.53 -44.72 -15.73
C TRP A 51 10.65 -43.98 -16.46
N LYS A 52 11.68 -44.72 -16.90
CA LYS A 52 12.83 -44.14 -17.60
C LYS A 52 12.40 -43.47 -18.90
N HIS A 53 11.53 -44.10 -19.69
CA HIS A 53 11.02 -43.52 -20.92
C HIS A 53 10.16 -42.27 -20.66
N TRP A 54 9.29 -42.29 -19.65
CA TRP A 54 8.49 -41.12 -19.26
C TRP A 54 9.37 -39.94 -18.82
N ALA A 55 10.35 -40.21 -17.96
CA ALA A 55 11.26 -39.19 -17.44
C ALA A 55 12.06 -38.52 -18.56
N THR A 56 12.61 -39.28 -19.51
CA THR A 56 13.43 -38.73 -20.58
C THR A 56 12.63 -38.06 -21.70
N THR A 57 11.43 -38.56 -22.02
CA THR A 57 10.65 -38.07 -23.17
C THR A 57 9.60 -37.03 -22.82
N ARG A 58 9.15 -36.97 -21.57
CA ARG A 58 8.10 -36.03 -21.12
C ARG A 58 8.63 -35.06 -20.08
N VAL A 59 9.20 -35.57 -18.99
CA VAL A 59 9.61 -34.74 -17.85
C VAL A 59 10.81 -33.85 -18.18
N ALA A 60 11.89 -34.41 -18.70
CA ALA A 60 13.10 -33.63 -19.02
C ALA A 60 12.84 -32.50 -20.02
N PRO A 61 12.08 -32.70 -21.13
CA PRO A 61 11.67 -31.61 -22.01
C PRO A 61 10.79 -30.55 -21.33
N ALA A 62 9.87 -30.95 -20.44
CA ALA A 62 9.03 -30.00 -19.70
C ALA A 62 9.86 -29.14 -18.75
N ILE A 63 10.78 -29.74 -18.00
CA ILE A 63 11.73 -29.01 -17.14
C ILE A 63 12.57 -28.04 -17.97
N PHE A 64 13.07 -28.48 -19.13
CA PHE A 64 13.84 -27.62 -20.03
C PHE A 64 13.01 -26.44 -20.56
N ALA A 65 11.76 -26.66 -20.96
CA ALA A 65 10.86 -25.58 -21.36
C ALA A 65 10.57 -24.60 -20.21
N LEU A 66 10.36 -25.09 -18.99
CA LEU A 66 10.13 -24.25 -17.81
C LEU A 66 11.39 -23.45 -17.43
N ALA A 67 12.58 -24.04 -17.57
CA ALA A 67 13.83 -23.31 -17.37
C ALA A 67 13.98 -22.16 -18.36
N ILE A 68 13.62 -22.37 -19.63
CA ILE A 68 13.61 -21.30 -20.63
C ILE A 68 12.54 -20.25 -20.28
N ALA A 69 11.34 -20.67 -19.89
CA ALA A 69 10.28 -19.75 -19.49
C ALA A 69 10.72 -18.88 -18.31
N ALA A 70 11.34 -19.49 -17.29
CA ALA A 70 11.88 -18.80 -16.13
C ALA A 70 12.98 -17.82 -16.52
N PHE A 71 13.90 -18.18 -17.44
CA PHE A 71 14.93 -17.27 -17.92
C PHE A 71 14.34 -16.05 -18.65
N VAL A 72 13.41 -16.29 -19.58
CA VAL A 72 12.72 -15.25 -20.36
C VAL A 72 11.89 -14.32 -19.47
N PHE A 73 11.33 -14.85 -18.37
CA PHE A 73 10.56 -14.09 -17.40
C PHE A 73 11.44 -13.33 -16.40
N LEU A 74 12.37 -14.02 -15.73
CA LEU A 74 13.11 -13.48 -14.58
C LEU A 74 14.16 -12.46 -14.98
N ILE A 75 14.80 -12.57 -16.15
CA ILE A 75 15.84 -11.62 -16.55
C ILE A 75 15.26 -10.21 -16.71
N PRO A 76 14.20 -9.99 -17.52
CA PRO A 76 13.60 -8.66 -17.64
C PRO A 76 12.94 -8.18 -16.35
N MET A 77 12.43 -9.09 -15.51
CA MET A 77 11.86 -8.75 -14.21
C MET A 77 12.90 -8.47 -13.13
N SER A 78 14.17 -8.85 -13.33
CA SER A 78 15.20 -8.79 -12.29
C SER A 78 15.42 -7.39 -11.70
N PRO A 79 15.38 -6.26 -12.44
CA PRO A 79 15.55 -4.94 -11.82
C PRO A 79 14.39 -4.58 -10.88
N ILE A 80 13.16 -4.95 -11.26
CA ILE A 80 11.96 -4.72 -10.44
C ILE A 80 12.02 -5.58 -9.18
N LEU A 81 12.35 -6.87 -9.32
CA LEU A 81 12.47 -7.79 -8.20
C LEU A 81 13.62 -7.39 -7.27
N ALA A 82 14.75 -6.93 -7.82
CA ALA A 82 15.87 -6.43 -7.02
C ALA A 82 15.49 -5.19 -6.20
N ALA A 83 14.77 -4.24 -6.80
CA ALA A 83 14.24 -3.08 -6.08
C ALA A 83 13.28 -3.50 -4.95
N GLN A 84 12.33 -4.40 -5.24
CA GLN A 84 11.41 -4.92 -4.23
C GLN A 84 12.13 -5.65 -3.09
N ILE A 85 13.12 -6.49 -3.40
CA ILE A 85 13.91 -7.20 -2.39
C ILE A 85 14.68 -6.20 -1.52
N SER A 86 15.29 -5.19 -2.13
CA SER A 86 15.99 -4.12 -1.41
C SER A 86 15.04 -3.38 -0.45
N ASP A 87 13.83 -3.04 -0.91
CA ASP A 87 12.81 -2.40 -0.07
C ASP A 87 12.37 -3.31 1.08
N LEU A 88 12.13 -4.60 0.83
CA LEU A 88 11.75 -5.56 1.87
C LEU A 88 12.86 -5.80 2.90
N GLN A 89 14.12 -5.80 2.48
CA GLN A 89 15.26 -5.90 3.38
C GLN A 89 15.40 -4.67 4.27
N THR A 90 15.01 -3.49 3.75
CA THR A 90 15.13 -2.20 4.46
C THR A 90 13.95 -1.92 5.38
N GLU A 91 12.74 -2.20 4.90
CA GLU A 91 11.49 -1.77 5.54
C GLU A 91 10.68 -2.93 6.14
N GLY A 92 11.12 -4.18 5.94
CA GLY A 92 10.36 -5.35 6.33
C GLY A 92 9.19 -5.62 5.37
N ASP A 93 8.16 -6.32 5.86
CA ASP A 93 7.01 -6.66 5.03
C ASP A 93 6.09 -5.46 4.79
N ILE A 94 6.26 -4.83 3.63
CA ILE A 94 5.43 -3.71 3.18
C ILE A 94 4.26 -4.14 2.28
N PHE A 95 4.12 -5.45 1.99
CA PHE A 95 3.08 -5.93 1.07
C PHE A 95 1.71 -6.04 1.73
N GLN A 96 1.67 -6.41 3.02
CA GLN A 96 0.43 -6.66 3.74
C GLN A 96 0.63 -6.57 5.26
N ARG A 97 -0.38 -6.05 5.97
CA ARG A 97 -0.56 -6.19 7.43
C ARG A 97 -1.79 -7.05 7.70
N GLY A 98 -1.67 -8.03 8.60
CA GLY A 98 -2.76 -8.97 8.92
C GLY A 98 -3.28 -9.66 7.65
N LEU A 99 -4.60 -9.73 7.47
CA LEU A 99 -5.22 -10.24 6.23
C LEU A 99 -5.26 -9.19 5.10
N GLY A 100 -4.86 -7.95 5.34
CA GLY A 100 -4.91 -6.88 4.33
C GLY A 100 -6.30 -6.67 3.74
N PHE A 101 -7.37 -6.90 4.54
CA PHE A 101 -8.77 -6.92 4.13
C PHE A 101 -9.15 -8.02 3.13
N ALA A 102 -8.37 -9.10 3.02
CA ALA A 102 -8.68 -10.21 2.13
C ALA A 102 -10.02 -10.88 2.48
N ASP A 103 -10.41 -10.88 3.75
CA ASP A 103 -11.72 -11.35 4.19
C ASP A 103 -12.87 -10.49 3.65
N ILE A 104 -12.69 -9.16 3.57
CA ILE A 104 -13.67 -8.22 3.01
C ILE A 104 -13.74 -8.32 1.48
N PHE A 105 -12.58 -8.43 0.83
CA PHE A 105 -12.48 -8.48 -0.64
C PHE A 105 -12.65 -9.90 -1.23
N SER A 106 -13.07 -10.86 -0.43
CA SER A 106 -13.49 -12.19 -0.87
C SER A 106 -14.74 -12.17 -1.74
N SER A 107 -14.85 -13.11 -2.67
CA SER A 107 -16.13 -13.42 -3.30
C SER A 107 -17.07 -14.05 -2.28
N ASP A 108 -18.31 -13.56 -2.21
CA ASP A 108 -19.39 -14.28 -1.55
C ASP A 108 -19.86 -15.44 -2.44
N ALA A 109 -20.19 -16.59 -1.86
CA ALA A 109 -20.63 -17.75 -2.63
C ALA A 109 -21.94 -17.49 -3.41
N LEU A 110 -22.81 -16.62 -2.91
CA LEU A 110 -24.01 -16.20 -3.65
C LEU A 110 -23.68 -15.20 -4.77
N GLY A 111 -22.55 -14.49 -4.65
CA GLY A 111 -22.12 -13.48 -5.61
C GLY A 111 -21.94 -14.03 -7.04
N PHE A 112 -21.62 -15.32 -7.19
CA PHE A 112 -21.55 -16.00 -8.50
C PHE A 112 -22.88 -16.06 -9.26
N PHE A 113 -24.01 -15.88 -8.55
CA PHE A 113 -25.35 -16.06 -9.08
C PHE A 113 -26.20 -14.78 -9.04
N VAL A 114 -25.71 -13.70 -8.44
CA VAL A 114 -26.44 -12.43 -8.30
C VAL A 114 -25.85 -11.41 -9.27
N PRO A 115 -26.64 -10.87 -10.23
CA PRO A 115 -26.18 -9.85 -11.16
C PRO A 115 -25.90 -8.51 -10.45
N SER A 116 -25.23 -7.60 -11.15
CA SER A 116 -24.93 -6.26 -10.63
C SER A 116 -26.21 -5.47 -10.30
N HIS A 117 -26.17 -4.65 -9.25
CA HIS A 117 -27.20 -3.67 -8.87
C HIS A 117 -27.43 -2.64 -9.98
N LEU A 118 -26.47 -2.46 -10.89
CA LEU A 118 -26.60 -1.60 -12.07
C LEU A 118 -27.35 -2.28 -13.22
N HIS A 119 -27.77 -3.54 -13.07
CA HIS A 119 -28.51 -4.22 -14.12
C HIS A 119 -29.93 -3.65 -14.25
N PRO A 120 -30.38 -3.24 -15.45
CA PRO A 120 -31.65 -2.51 -15.60
C PRO A 120 -32.89 -3.31 -15.20
N LEU A 121 -32.89 -4.63 -15.44
CA LEU A 121 -34.02 -5.52 -15.08
C LEU A 121 -33.86 -6.22 -13.73
N PHE A 122 -32.63 -6.58 -13.33
CA PHE A 122 -32.36 -7.46 -12.19
C PHE A 122 -31.56 -6.78 -11.07
N GLY A 123 -31.26 -5.48 -11.17
CA GLY A 123 -30.43 -4.78 -10.18
C GLY A 123 -31.06 -4.79 -8.77
N ALA A 124 -32.39 -4.75 -8.67
CA ALA A 124 -33.11 -4.87 -7.41
C ALA A 124 -32.99 -6.26 -6.74
N LEU A 125 -32.45 -7.26 -7.44
CA LEU A 125 -32.16 -8.56 -6.83
C LEU A 125 -30.95 -8.46 -5.89
N GLU A 126 -29.94 -7.63 -6.21
CA GLU A 126 -28.75 -7.47 -5.37
C GLU A 126 -29.13 -6.95 -3.97
N THR A 127 -30.14 -6.07 -3.87
CA THR A 127 -30.58 -5.47 -2.60
C THR A 127 -31.22 -6.47 -1.63
N GLN A 128 -31.53 -7.69 -2.08
CA GLN A 128 -32.02 -8.78 -1.21
C GLN A 128 -30.87 -9.52 -0.52
N PHE A 129 -29.63 -9.25 -0.91
CA PHE A 129 -28.44 -9.88 -0.38
C PHE A 129 -27.54 -8.84 0.30
N HIS A 130 -26.75 -9.31 1.25
CA HIS A 130 -25.75 -8.51 1.93
C HIS A 130 -24.38 -8.98 1.48
N PHE A 131 -23.63 -8.13 0.79
CA PHE A 131 -22.24 -8.42 0.44
C PHE A 131 -21.32 -7.51 1.23
N ALA A 132 -20.20 -8.06 1.73
CA ALA A 132 -19.22 -7.28 2.48
C ALA A 132 -18.47 -6.26 1.62
N TYR A 133 -18.49 -6.45 0.30
CA TYR A 133 -17.93 -5.55 -0.70
C TYR A 133 -18.75 -5.65 -1.98
N THR A 134 -18.47 -4.79 -2.97
CA THR A 134 -19.15 -4.83 -4.26
C THR A 134 -18.97 -6.20 -4.94
N ASN A 135 -20.07 -6.79 -5.40
CA ASN A 135 -20.04 -8.08 -6.07
C ASN A 135 -19.66 -7.93 -7.56
N PHE A 136 -18.54 -8.53 -7.95
CA PHE A 136 -18.08 -8.60 -9.35
C PHE A 136 -17.98 -10.04 -9.88
N ALA A 137 -18.50 -11.02 -9.14
CA ALA A 137 -18.26 -12.44 -9.39
C ALA A 137 -19.36 -13.14 -10.22
N TYR A 138 -20.43 -12.43 -10.60
CA TYR A 138 -21.54 -13.01 -11.34
C TYR A 138 -21.08 -13.74 -12.61
N LEU A 139 -21.50 -15.01 -12.77
CA LEU A 139 -21.02 -15.87 -13.85
C LEU A 139 -21.91 -15.87 -15.10
N GLY A 140 -23.17 -15.44 -14.98
CA GLY A 140 -24.18 -15.60 -16.01
C GLY A 140 -24.81 -17.00 -16.04
N TYR A 141 -26.14 -17.06 -16.05
CA TYR A 141 -26.86 -18.33 -16.05
C TYR A 141 -26.68 -19.09 -17.37
N ALA A 142 -26.61 -18.39 -18.50
CA ALA A 142 -26.33 -18.99 -19.80
C ALA A 142 -24.98 -19.72 -19.82
N ALA A 143 -23.95 -19.10 -19.23
CA ALA A 143 -22.60 -19.67 -19.16
C ALA A 143 -22.57 -20.89 -18.23
N ILE A 144 -23.21 -20.79 -17.06
CA ILE A 144 -23.36 -21.92 -16.12
C ILE A 144 -24.04 -23.11 -16.81
N PHE A 145 -25.15 -22.88 -17.53
CA PHE A 145 -25.87 -23.92 -18.25
C PHE A 145 -24.98 -24.65 -19.27
N CYS A 146 -24.25 -23.90 -20.09
CA CYS A 146 -23.31 -24.47 -21.06
C CYS A 146 -22.17 -25.26 -20.39
N ALA A 147 -21.67 -24.77 -19.26
CA ALA A 147 -20.63 -25.43 -18.50
C ALA A 147 -21.10 -26.77 -17.90
N LEU A 148 -22.32 -26.82 -17.36
CA LEU A 148 -22.92 -28.07 -16.86
C LEU A 148 -23.08 -29.12 -17.97
N ILE A 149 -23.50 -28.69 -19.17
CA ILE A 149 -23.53 -29.56 -20.36
C ILE A 149 -22.13 -30.11 -20.66
N ALA A 150 -21.11 -29.25 -20.67
CA ALA A 150 -19.74 -29.65 -20.96
C ALA A 150 -19.23 -30.71 -19.99
N LEU A 151 -19.42 -30.49 -18.68
CA LEU A 151 -18.97 -31.39 -17.62
C LEU A 151 -19.66 -32.76 -17.68
N TRP A 152 -20.95 -32.79 -18.03
CA TRP A 152 -21.69 -34.03 -18.21
C TRP A 152 -21.21 -34.77 -19.46
N LYS A 153 -21.15 -34.08 -20.60
CA LYS A 153 -21.05 -34.72 -21.91
C LYS A 153 -19.63 -34.98 -22.39
N PHE A 154 -18.64 -34.21 -21.91
CA PHE A 154 -17.25 -34.39 -22.30
C PHE A 154 -16.36 -34.73 -21.09
N PRO A 155 -15.89 -35.99 -20.98
CA PRO A 155 -14.93 -36.35 -19.93
C PRO A 155 -13.66 -35.49 -19.95
N ARG A 156 -13.20 -35.07 -21.13
CA ARG A 156 -12.05 -34.16 -21.29
C ARG A 156 -12.31 -32.75 -20.72
N ALA A 157 -13.57 -32.31 -20.65
CA ALA A 157 -13.92 -31.01 -20.08
C ALA A 157 -13.82 -30.99 -18.54
N ARG A 158 -13.87 -32.16 -17.89
CA ARG A 158 -13.85 -32.26 -16.42
C ARG A 158 -12.57 -31.72 -15.78
N MET A 159 -11.44 -31.77 -16.49
CA MET A 159 -10.20 -31.10 -16.04
C MET A 159 -10.44 -29.60 -15.81
N TRP A 160 -11.10 -28.93 -16.75
CA TRP A 160 -11.42 -27.51 -16.65
C TRP A 160 -12.43 -27.26 -15.51
N GLY A 161 -13.34 -28.20 -15.25
CA GLY A 161 -14.22 -28.18 -14.07
C GLY A 161 -13.46 -28.27 -12.74
N VAL A 162 -12.41 -29.10 -12.66
CA VAL A 162 -11.55 -29.17 -11.47
C VAL A 162 -10.80 -27.84 -11.29
N GLY A 163 -10.22 -27.29 -12.36
CA GLY A 163 -9.59 -25.98 -12.33
C GLY A 163 -10.56 -24.87 -11.90
N PHE A 164 -11.78 -24.86 -12.46
CA PHE A 164 -12.85 -23.96 -12.08
C PHE A 164 -13.14 -24.04 -10.58
N GLY A 165 -13.31 -25.25 -10.03
CA GLY A 165 -13.53 -25.46 -8.60
C GLY A 165 -12.39 -24.93 -7.72
N ILE A 166 -11.13 -25.18 -8.11
CA ILE A 166 -9.95 -24.68 -7.37
C ILE A 166 -9.93 -23.15 -7.35
N PHE A 167 -10.15 -22.50 -8.49
CA PHE A 167 -10.13 -21.03 -8.55
C PHE A 167 -11.37 -20.39 -7.89
N VAL A 168 -12.52 -21.07 -7.89
CA VAL A 168 -13.66 -20.65 -7.07
C VAL A 168 -13.27 -20.67 -5.60
N LEU A 169 -12.69 -21.77 -5.09
CA LEU A 169 -12.23 -21.86 -3.70
C LEU A 169 -11.19 -20.78 -3.35
N LEU A 170 -10.25 -20.48 -4.25
CA LEU A 170 -9.31 -19.39 -4.06
C LEU A 170 -10.00 -18.02 -4.04
N SER A 171 -11.03 -17.82 -4.86
CA SER A 171 -11.75 -16.54 -4.91
C SER A 171 -12.66 -16.27 -3.71
N LEU A 172 -13.08 -17.32 -3.01
CA LEU A 172 -13.79 -17.22 -1.73
C LEU A 172 -12.87 -16.68 -0.62
N GLY A 173 -11.55 -16.74 -0.80
CA GLY A 173 -10.56 -16.14 0.09
C GLY A 173 -10.32 -16.88 1.40
N PRO A 174 -9.82 -16.19 2.44
CA PRO A 174 -9.38 -16.81 3.69
C PRO A 174 -10.56 -17.28 4.56
N VAL A 175 -11.77 -16.77 4.31
CA VAL A 175 -13.01 -17.13 5.01
C VAL A 175 -14.15 -17.29 3.99
N LEU A 176 -14.97 -18.33 4.13
CA LEU A 176 -16.14 -18.53 3.27
C LEU A 176 -17.31 -17.67 3.76
N ARG A 177 -17.80 -16.81 2.88
CA ARG A 177 -18.99 -15.98 3.12
C ARG A 177 -20.17 -16.42 2.26
N VAL A 178 -21.35 -16.39 2.89
CA VAL A 178 -22.64 -16.61 2.24
C VAL A 178 -23.57 -15.51 2.73
N ASN A 179 -24.05 -14.68 1.80
CA ASN A 179 -24.90 -13.53 2.12
C ASN A 179 -24.27 -12.61 3.19
N GLY A 180 -22.95 -12.38 3.11
CA GLY A 180 -22.21 -11.49 3.99
C GLY A 180 -21.84 -12.11 5.34
N ALA A 181 -22.47 -13.22 5.72
CA ALA A 181 -22.14 -13.95 6.93
C ALA A 181 -20.98 -14.91 6.70
N THR A 182 -20.01 -14.91 7.61
CA THR A 182 -18.96 -15.94 7.64
C THR A 182 -19.57 -17.27 8.07
N VAL A 183 -19.58 -18.25 7.16
CA VAL A 183 -20.13 -19.60 7.43
C VAL A 183 -19.06 -20.65 7.67
N PHE A 184 -17.82 -20.40 7.22
CA PHE A 184 -16.69 -21.28 7.46
C PHE A 184 -15.38 -20.50 7.47
N ASP A 185 -14.61 -20.65 8.54
CA ASP A 185 -13.30 -20.03 8.74
C ASP A 185 -12.32 -21.15 9.14
N SER A 186 -11.33 -21.41 8.29
CA SER A 186 -10.37 -22.49 8.51
C SER A 186 -9.05 -22.22 7.81
N PRO A 187 -7.91 -22.54 8.45
CA PRO A 187 -6.59 -22.49 7.81
C PRO A 187 -6.44 -23.47 6.65
N LEU A 188 -7.39 -24.40 6.47
CA LEU A 188 -7.42 -25.34 5.34
C LEU A 188 -7.95 -24.71 4.04
N LEU A 189 -8.53 -23.51 4.11
CA LEU A 189 -8.94 -22.81 2.88
C LEU A 189 -7.70 -22.48 2.03
N PRO A 190 -7.67 -22.85 0.74
CA PRO A 190 -6.45 -22.77 -0.07
C PRO A 190 -5.83 -21.36 -0.17
N PHE A 191 -6.66 -20.32 -0.02
CA PHE A 191 -6.17 -18.94 -0.05
C PHE A 191 -5.27 -18.61 1.16
N ASN A 192 -5.52 -19.20 2.33
CA ASN A 192 -4.66 -19.00 3.51
C ASN A 192 -3.22 -19.46 3.25
N TRP A 193 -3.00 -20.48 2.41
CA TRP A 193 -1.64 -20.90 2.04
C TRP A 193 -0.96 -19.90 1.09
N LEU A 194 -1.72 -19.16 0.29
CA LEU A 194 -1.16 -18.13 -0.59
C LEU A 194 -0.70 -16.90 0.19
N LEU A 195 -1.33 -16.61 1.34
CA LEU A 195 -0.93 -15.52 2.24
C LEU A 195 0.43 -15.77 2.91
N GLU A 196 0.89 -17.03 2.93
CA GLU A 196 2.21 -17.39 3.47
C GLU A 196 3.34 -17.28 2.44
N ILE A 197 3.02 -17.15 1.15
CA ILE A 197 4.04 -17.13 0.10
C ILE A 197 4.51 -15.69 -0.15
N PRO A 198 5.82 -15.38 0.01
CA PRO A 198 6.35 -14.06 -0.29
C PRO A 198 6.01 -13.60 -1.71
N PHE A 199 5.80 -12.29 -1.89
CA PHE A 199 5.32 -11.64 -3.12
C PHE A 199 3.87 -12.01 -3.52
N ILE A 200 3.49 -13.29 -3.47
CA ILE A 200 2.12 -13.75 -3.78
C ILE A 200 1.12 -13.23 -2.74
N LYS A 201 1.49 -13.21 -1.46
CA LYS A 201 0.66 -12.66 -0.38
C LYS A 201 0.23 -11.22 -0.62
N GLY A 202 0.98 -10.44 -1.42
CA GLY A 202 0.58 -9.09 -1.82
C GLY A 202 -0.76 -9.05 -2.58
N ASN A 203 -1.20 -10.17 -3.17
CA ASN A 203 -2.51 -10.32 -3.77
C ASN A 203 -3.59 -10.62 -2.72
N ARG A 204 -3.95 -9.58 -1.98
CA ARG A 204 -4.95 -9.61 -0.90
C ARG A 204 -6.41 -9.47 -1.35
N TYR A 205 -6.72 -9.52 -2.65
CA TYR A 205 -8.10 -9.45 -3.15
C TYR A 205 -8.51 -10.81 -3.71
N PRO A 206 -9.03 -11.73 -2.88
CA PRO A 206 -9.40 -13.05 -3.35
C PRO A 206 -10.39 -13.01 -4.53
N SER A 207 -11.34 -12.09 -4.52
CA SER A 207 -12.29 -11.91 -5.63
C SER A 207 -11.64 -11.74 -7.00
N ARG A 208 -10.38 -11.28 -7.10
CA ARG A 208 -9.66 -11.18 -8.39
C ARG A 208 -9.34 -12.53 -9.03
N TRP A 209 -9.30 -13.61 -8.24
CA TRP A 209 -9.19 -14.98 -8.78
C TRP A 209 -10.39 -15.36 -9.64
N SER A 210 -11.51 -14.61 -9.58
CA SER A 210 -12.65 -14.74 -10.50
C SER A 210 -12.24 -14.62 -11.97
N VAL A 211 -11.15 -13.92 -12.31
CA VAL A 211 -10.62 -13.89 -13.69
C VAL A 211 -10.25 -15.30 -14.17
N MET A 212 -9.64 -16.11 -13.29
CA MET A 212 -9.33 -17.50 -13.60
C MET A 212 -10.59 -18.37 -13.60
N VAL A 213 -11.56 -18.09 -12.73
CA VAL A 213 -12.88 -18.74 -12.75
C VAL A 213 -13.55 -18.53 -14.11
N ILE A 214 -13.60 -17.29 -14.59
CA ILE A 214 -14.16 -16.91 -15.90
C ILE A 214 -13.37 -17.56 -17.03
N LEU A 215 -12.04 -17.62 -16.96
CA LEU A 215 -11.23 -18.31 -17.96
C LEU A 215 -11.58 -19.81 -18.06
N MET A 216 -11.67 -20.51 -16.92
CA MET A 216 -12.06 -21.92 -16.91
C MET A 216 -13.49 -22.10 -17.41
N LEU A 217 -14.40 -21.20 -17.01
CA LEU A 217 -15.80 -21.18 -17.44
C LEU A 217 -15.92 -20.99 -18.95
N ALA A 218 -15.14 -20.08 -19.54
CA ALA A 218 -15.14 -19.82 -20.99
C ALA A 218 -14.75 -21.07 -21.79
N VAL A 219 -13.76 -21.84 -21.32
CA VAL A 219 -13.39 -23.12 -21.95
C VAL A 219 -14.53 -24.13 -21.85
N LEU A 220 -15.18 -24.24 -20.69
CA LEU A 220 -16.34 -25.11 -20.48
C LEU A 220 -17.53 -24.71 -21.37
N VAL A 221 -17.81 -23.41 -21.49
CA VAL A 221 -18.84 -22.87 -22.40
C VAL A 221 -18.55 -23.28 -23.84
N GLY A 222 -17.30 -23.20 -24.30
CA GLY A 222 -16.91 -23.65 -25.64
C GLY A 222 -17.26 -25.12 -25.91
N TYR A 223 -16.99 -26.01 -24.95
CA TYR A 223 -17.44 -27.40 -25.02
C TYR A 223 -18.97 -27.52 -25.01
N GLY A 224 -19.66 -26.76 -24.16
CA GLY A 224 -21.12 -26.76 -24.08
C GLY A 224 -21.79 -26.39 -25.41
N LEU A 225 -21.33 -25.31 -26.03
CA LEU A 225 -21.78 -24.85 -27.35
C LEU A 225 -21.42 -25.86 -28.45
N LEU A 226 -20.23 -26.48 -28.40
CA LEU A 226 -19.85 -27.55 -29.33
C LEU A 226 -20.83 -28.73 -29.25
N TRP A 227 -21.25 -29.14 -28.05
CA TRP A 227 -22.24 -30.20 -27.93
C TRP A 227 -23.61 -29.79 -28.45
N LEU A 228 -24.06 -28.56 -28.17
CA LEU A 228 -25.35 -28.05 -28.64
C LEU A 228 -25.41 -28.02 -30.17
N THR A 229 -24.34 -27.57 -30.82
CA THR A 229 -24.23 -27.58 -32.29
C THR A 229 -24.22 -29.00 -32.87
N GLN A 230 -23.56 -29.96 -32.20
CA GLN A 230 -23.51 -31.36 -32.63
C GLN A 230 -24.83 -32.11 -32.41
N LYS A 231 -25.47 -31.95 -31.24
CA LYS A 231 -26.69 -32.69 -30.87
C LYS A 231 -27.90 -32.28 -31.67
N ALA A 232 -27.99 -31.00 -32.06
CA ALA A 232 -29.14 -30.52 -32.82
C ALA A 232 -29.31 -31.26 -34.16
N LYS A 233 -28.32 -32.07 -34.63
CA LYS A 233 -28.29 -32.69 -35.96
C LYS A 233 -28.57 -31.67 -37.08
N VAL A 234 -28.37 -30.38 -36.78
CA VAL A 234 -28.69 -29.28 -37.68
C VAL A 234 -27.58 -29.24 -38.71
N LYS A 235 -27.86 -29.78 -39.90
CA LYS A 235 -27.00 -29.66 -41.08
C LYS A 235 -26.89 -28.21 -41.60
N SER A 236 -27.67 -27.28 -41.05
CA SER A 236 -27.65 -25.87 -41.43
C SER A 236 -26.41 -25.19 -40.85
N GLU A 237 -25.48 -24.79 -41.73
CA GLU A 237 -24.33 -23.95 -41.39
C GLU A 237 -24.76 -22.65 -40.68
N LYS A 238 -25.98 -22.14 -40.94
CA LYS A 238 -26.52 -20.96 -40.26
C LYS A 238 -26.65 -21.15 -38.75
N PHE A 239 -27.03 -22.34 -38.27
CA PHE A 239 -27.21 -22.59 -36.83
C PHE A 239 -25.88 -22.57 -36.07
N LYS A 240 -24.80 -23.04 -36.70
CA LYS A 240 -23.45 -22.99 -36.14
C LYS A 240 -22.95 -21.54 -35.94
N ILE A 241 -23.51 -20.59 -36.68
CA ILE A 241 -23.22 -19.16 -36.55
C ILE A 241 -24.19 -18.53 -35.54
N VAL A 242 -25.51 -18.72 -35.73
CA VAL A 242 -26.55 -18.07 -34.91
C VAL A 242 -26.44 -18.45 -33.43
N LEU A 243 -26.14 -19.71 -33.10
CA LEU A 243 -26.10 -20.14 -31.69
C LEU A 243 -25.01 -19.42 -30.88
N PRO A 244 -23.74 -19.35 -31.30
CA PRO A 244 -22.73 -18.53 -30.62
C PRO A 244 -23.12 -17.06 -30.50
N PHE A 245 -23.70 -16.45 -31.53
CA PHE A 245 -24.14 -15.05 -31.47
C PHE A 245 -25.31 -14.84 -30.50
N ALA A 246 -26.27 -15.76 -30.47
CA ALA A 246 -27.37 -15.72 -29.51
C ALA A 246 -26.85 -15.89 -28.07
N PHE A 247 -25.89 -16.79 -27.86
CA PHE A 247 -25.22 -16.93 -26.57
C PHE A 247 -24.47 -15.66 -26.15
N LEU A 248 -23.73 -15.05 -27.09
CA LEU A 248 -23.03 -13.79 -26.85
C LEU A 248 -24.01 -12.67 -26.46
N LEU A 249 -25.12 -12.52 -27.19
CA LEU A 249 -26.15 -11.55 -26.89
C LEU A 249 -26.79 -11.80 -25.53
N LEU A 250 -27.12 -13.05 -25.21
CA LEU A 250 -27.68 -13.42 -23.91
C LEU A 250 -26.69 -13.10 -22.77
N THR A 251 -25.41 -13.42 -22.96
CA THR A 251 -24.36 -13.14 -21.96
C THR A 251 -24.19 -11.63 -21.76
N PHE A 252 -24.22 -10.86 -22.86
CA PHE A 252 -24.18 -9.40 -22.82
C PHE A 252 -25.37 -8.83 -22.05
N LEU A 253 -26.58 -9.34 -22.29
CA LEU A 253 -27.78 -8.91 -21.56
C LEU A 253 -27.71 -9.28 -20.08
N GLU A 254 -27.27 -10.49 -19.73
CA GLU A 254 -27.11 -10.94 -18.33
C GLU A 254 -26.11 -10.08 -17.53
N HIS A 255 -25.09 -9.52 -18.18
CA HIS A 255 -24.05 -8.70 -17.54
C HIS A 255 -24.23 -7.20 -17.76
N LEU A 256 -25.33 -6.78 -18.38
CA LEU A 256 -25.57 -5.38 -18.70
C LEU A 256 -25.59 -4.54 -17.41
N SER A 257 -24.75 -3.51 -17.34
CA SER A 257 -24.60 -2.63 -16.17
C SER A 257 -24.66 -1.18 -16.64
N VAL A 258 -25.85 -0.56 -16.57
CA VAL A 258 -26.10 0.78 -17.14
C VAL A 258 -27.10 1.54 -16.27
N PRO A 259 -26.87 2.84 -15.96
CA PRO A 259 -25.66 3.61 -16.28
C PRO A 259 -24.49 3.24 -15.36
N LEU A 260 -23.27 3.31 -15.87
CA LEU A 260 -22.10 3.24 -15.02
C LEU A 260 -21.98 4.56 -14.24
N PRO A 261 -21.72 4.52 -12.92
CA PRO A 261 -21.50 5.74 -12.16
C PRO A 261 -20.25 6.45 -12.68
N THR A 262 -20.37 7.75 -12.94
CA THR A 262 -19.27 8.61 -13.38
C THR A 262 -18.99 9.67 -12.33
N SER A 263 -17.73 10.04 -12.16
CA SER A 263 -17.31 11.16 -11.33
C SER A 263 -17.14 12.41 -12.19
N ASP A 264 -17.66 13.55 -11.74
CA ASP A 264 -17.30 14.85 -12.33
C ASP A 264 -15.88 15.22 -11.88
N LEU A 265 -14.92 15.27 -12.81
CA LEU A 265 -13.53 15.63 -12.54
C LEU A 265 -13.21 17.09 -12.86
N GLN A 266 -14.22 17.98 -12.89
CA GLN A 266 -13.98 19.41 -13.01
C GLN A 266 -13.09 19.92 -11.87
N ILE A 267 -12.07 20.70 -12.24
CA ILE A 267 -11.10 21.29 -11.31
C ILE A 267 -11.67 22.60 -10.78
N PRO A 268 -11.81 22.78 -9.45
CA PRO A 268 -12.26 24.03 -8.85
C PRO A 268 -11.40 25.24 -9.27
N LYS A 269 -12.03 26.38 -9.53
CA LYS A 269 -11.34 27.59 -10.04
C LYS A 269 -10.24 28.11 -9.12
N VAL A 270 -10.33 27.83 -7.81
CA VAL A 270 -9.30 28.19 -6.84
C VAL A 270 -7.91 27.69 -7.25
N TYR A 271 -7.83 26.51 -7.87
CA TYR A 271 -6.57 25.91 -8.28
C TYR A 271 -5.91 26.67 -9.41
N GLN A 272 -6.63 27.50 -10.18
CA GLN A 272 -6.03 28.42 -11.14
C GLN A 272 -5.21 29.50 -10.44
N THR A 273 -5.68 29.98 -9.27
CA THR A 273 -4.95 30.96 -8.44
C THR A 273 -3.69 30.32 -7.86
N ILE A 274 -3.81 29.09 -7.34
CA ILE A 274 -2.67 28.34 -6.79
C ILE A 274 -1.66 28.04 -7.90
N ALA A 275 -2.10 27.57 -9.07
CA ALA A 275 -1.23 27.28 -10.22
C ALA A 275 -0.51 28.51 -10.77
N ALA A 276 -1.08 29.72 -10.61
CA ALA A 276 -0.46 30.96 -11.03
C ALA A 276 0.71 31.37 -10.14
N ASP A 277 0.77 30.89 -8.91
CA ASP A 277 1.86 31.15 -7.97
C ASP A 277 3.07 30.26 -8.30
N LYS A 278 4.13 30.85 -8.88
CA LYS A 278 5.31 30.10 -9.35
C LYS A 278 6.37 29.87 -8.30
N ARG A 279 6.09 30.18 -7.03
CA ARG A 279 7.03 29.92 -5.93
C ARG A 279 7.06 28.43 -5.59
N ASP A 280 8.16 27.99 -4.98
CA ASP A 280 8.25 26.64 -4.43
C ASP A 280 7.52 26.58 -3.09
N PHE A 281 6.39 25.89 -3.07
CA PHE A 281 5.57 25.66 -1.87
C PHE A 281 4.79 24.36 -1.98
N SER A 282 4.22 23.93 -0.86
CA SER A 282 3.27 22.83 -0.76
C SER A 282 1.86 23.33 -0.43
N VAL A 283 0.89 22.48 -0.72
CA VAL A 283 -0.54 22.70 -0.43
C VAL A 283 -1.00 21.65 0.58
N ILE A 284 -1.74 22.07 1.60
CA ILE A 284 -2.49 21.16 2.46
C ILE A 284 -3.91 21.07 1.90
N GLU A 285 -4.36 19.84 1.67
CA GLU A 285 -5.70 19.50 1.21
C GLU A 285 -6.45 18.84 2.37
N ILE A 286 -7.65 19.33 2.67
CA ILE A 286 -8.51 18.84 3.75
C ILE A 286 -9.78 18.25 3.12
N PRO A 287 -10.15 16.98 3.38
CA PRO A 287 -9.59 16.09 4.40
C PRO A 287 -8.15 15.65 4.17
N LEU A 288 -7.34 15.69 5.23
CA LEU A 288 -5.95 15.30 5.24
C LEU A 288 -5.82 13.84 5.66
N ALA A 289 -5.43 13.00 4.71
CA ALA A 289 -5.22 11.59 4.98
C ALA A 289 -4.06 11.01 4.15
N TRP A 290 -3.45 9.96 4.68
CA TRP A 290 -2.52 9.10 3.98
C TRP A 290 -3.14 7.73 3.83
N ARG A 291 -3.20 7.25 2.59
CA ARG A 291 -3.79 5.96 2.27
C ARG A 291 -2.80 5.10 1.51
N ASN A 292 -2.78 3.82 1.85
CA ASN A 292 -2.30 2.80 0.94
C ASN A 292 -3.34 1.70 0.76
N GLY A 293 -2.94 0.61 0.11
CA GLY A 293 -3.85 -0.51 -0.08
C GLY A 293 -4.53 -0.97 1.22
N PHE A 294 -3.80 -1.17 2.31
CA PHE A 294 -4.28 -1.86 3.52
C PHE A 294 -4.25 -1.00 4.78
N ARG A 295 -3.86 0.28 4.68
CA ARG A 295 -3.80 1.21 5.80
C ARG A 295 -4.30 2.58 5.38
N MET A 296 -4.98 3.23 6.31
CA MET A 296 -5.33 4.63 6.25
C MET A 296 -5.00 5.29 7.58
N THR A 297 -4.64 6.56 7.51
CA THR A 297 -4.40 7.45 8.64
C THR A 297 -5.01 8.80 8.29
N GLY A 298 -5.82 9.36 9.19
CA GLY A 298 -6.69 10.50 8.89
C GLY A 298 -8.02 10.11 8.27
N THR A 299 -8.77 11.11 7.84
CA THR A 299 -10.20 10.95 7.53
C THR A 299 -10.44 10.26 6.19
N LEU A 300 -11.19 9.15 6.22
CA LEU A 300 -11.65 8.44 5.02
C LEU A 300 -12.76 9.22 4.33
N ASP A 301 -12.40 10.02 3.34
CA ASP A 301 -13.37 10.67 2.46
C ASP A 301 -12.89 10.63 1.00
N GLN A 302 -13.83 10.54 0.05
CA GLN A 302 -13.48 10.55 -1.37
C GLN A 302 -12.84 11.88 -1.81
N ALA A 303 -13.15 13.00 -1.13
CA ALA A 303 -12.57 14.30 -1.41
C ALA A 303 -11.03 14.28 -1.47
N MET A 304 -10.35 13.46 -0.64
CA MET A 304 -8.89 13.32 -0.70
C MET A 304 -8.38 12.83 -2.07
N MET A 305 -9.14 11.94 -2.73
CA MET A 305 -8.77 11.37 -4.03
C MET A 305 -8.96 12.41 -5.14
N PHE A 306 -9.99 13.26 -5.01
CA PHE A 306 -10.19 14.39 -5.92
C PHE A 306 -9.08 15.43 -5.75
N ALA A 307 -8.70 15.75 -4.51
CA ALA A 307 -7.58 16.64 -4.23
C ALA A 307 -6.26 16.16 -4.87
N GLN A 308 -5.97 14.85 -4.79
CA GLN A 308 -4.81 14.27 -5.48
C GLN A 308 -4.92 14.38 -7.01
N PHE A 309 -6.13 14.33 -7.59
CA PHE A 309 -6.33 14.62 -9.01
C PHE A 309 -6.14 16.12 -9.33
N PHE A 310 -6.65 17.03 -8.50
CA PHE A 310 -6.48 18.48 -8.67
C PHE A 310 -5.00 18.91 -8.61
N GLN A 311 -4.15 18.13 -7.94
CA GLN A 311 -2.70 18.30 -7.99
C GLN A 311 -2.14 18.34 -9.41
N THR A 312 -2.74 17.61 -10.36
CA THR A 312 -2.32 17.64 -11.77
C THR A 312 -2.49 19.01 -12.42
N ALA A 313 -3.39 19.84 -11.89
CA ALA A 313 -3.69 21.17 -12.40
C ALA A 313 -2.74 22.23 -11.83
N HIS A 314 -2.51 22.22 -10.52
CA HIS A 314 -1.65 23.22 -9.87
C HIS A 314 -0.17 22.81 -9.80
N GLN A 315 0.15 21.53 -9.93
CA GLN A 315 1.51 20.97 -10.01
C GLN A 315 2.43 21.27 -8.80
N HIS A 316 1.85 21.64 -7.65
CA HIS A 316 2.60 21.80 -6.40
C HIS A 316 2.53 20.52 -5.56
N PRO A 317 3.54 20.21 -4.74
CA PRO A 317 3.48 19.13 -3.76
C PRO A 317 2.27 19.28 -2.82
N ILE A 318 1.62 18.15 -2.53
CA ILE A 318 0.59 18.03 -1.48
C ILE A 318 1.10 17.14 -0.35
N LEU A 319 0.65 17.37 0.87
CA LEU A 319 1.11 16.60 2.03
C LEU A 319 0.45 15.22 2.14
N GLY A 320 -0.86 15.12 1.85
CA GLY A 320 -1.65 13.89 1.91
C GLY A 320 -1.79 13.19 0.56
N GLY A 321 -2.50 12.05 0.55
CA GLY A 321 -2.87 11.34 -0.66
C GLY A 321 -2.81 9.82 -0.54
N ASN A 322 -3.06 9.15 -1.66
CA ASN A 322 -3.06 7.71 -1.80
C ASN A 322 -1.87 7.21 -2.62
N THR A 323 -1.13 6.26 -2.06
CA THR A 323 0.02 5.58 -2.67
C THR A 323 -0.07 4.08 -2.45
N SER A 324 0.43 3.24 -3.36
CA SER A 324 0.10 1.80 -3.34
C SER A 324 0.65 1.02 -2.13
N ARG A 325 1.92 1.25 -1.78
CA ARG A 325 2.67 0.54 -0.72
C ARG A 325 3.62 1.53 -0.05
N ASN A 326 3.57 1.62 1.29
CA ASN A 326 4.36 2.57 2.06
C ASN A 326 4.89 1.89 3.31
N PRO A 327 6.14 2.18 3.71
CA PRO A 327 6.64 1.82 5.02
C PRO A 327 5.79 2.44 6.13
N GLU A 328 5.75 1.76 7.28
CA GLU A 328 5.00 2.18 8.47
C GLU A 328 5.30 3.62 8.88
N LEU A 329 6.59 3.99 8.82
CA LEU A 329 7.06 5.29 9.25
C LEU A 329 6.42 6.43 8.46
N LYS A 330 6.05 6.24 7.18
CA LYS A 330 5.44 7.32 6.38
C LYS A 330 4.09 7.76 6.93
N PHE A 331 3.37 6.88 7.63
CA PHE A 331 2.12 7.24 8.32
C PHE A 331 2.41 7.74 9.74
N GLN A 332 3.32 7.06 10.45
CA GLN A 332 3.71 7.42 11.82
C GLN A 332 4.29 8.84 11.89
N TYR A 333 5.08 9.23 10.88
CA TYR A 333 5.69 10.55 10.77
C TYR A 333 4.67 11.69 10.86
N PHE A 334 3.54 11.59 10.15
CA PHE A 334 2.53 12.64 10.14
C PHE A 334 1.58 12.58 11.34
N THR A 335 1.35 11.40 11.90
CA THR A 335 0.58 11.26 13.17
C THR A 335 1.35 11.76 14.38
N GLU A 336 2.68 11.81 14.31
CA GLU A 336 3.51 12.37 15.38
C GLU A 336 3.93 13.83 15.10
N ALA A 337 3.58 14.37 13.92
CA ALA A 337 3.89 15.75 13.57
C ALA A 337 2.99 16.72 14.36
N PRO A 338 3.54 17.70 15.10
CA PRO A 338 2.75 18.72 15.77
C PRO A 338 1.88 19.47 14.76
N VAL A 339 0.76 20.02 15.22
CA VAL A 339 -0.29 20.69 14.44
C VAL A 339 -1.03 19.76 13.49
N LEU A 340 -0.34 18.93 12.71
CA LEU A 340 -0.96 17.95 11.80
C LEU A 340 -1.67 16.83 12.57
N ASN A 341 -1.06 16.28 13.63
CA ASN A 341 -1.73 15.31 14.51
C ASN A 341 -3.04 15.86 15.08
N SER A 342 -3.02 17.10 15.58
CA SER A 342 -4.21 17.77 16.10
C SER A 342 -5.27 18.01 15.03
N LEU A 343 -4.87 18.39 13.82
CA LEU A 343 -5.76 18.55 12.68
C LEU A 343 -6.44 17.21 12.31
N ILE A 344 -5.67 16.13 12.18
CA ILE A 344 -6.16 14.76 11.94
C ILE A 344 -7.16 14.34 13.03
N ALA A 345 -6.85 14.63 14.30
CA ALA A 345 -7.72 14.29 15.42
C ALA A 345 -9.07 15.03 15.32
N VAL A 346 -9.06 16.31 14.97
CA VAL A 346 -10.30 17.08 14.76
C VAL A 346 -11.08 16.57 13.55
N GLU A 347 -10.41 16.25 12.45
CA GLU A 347 -11.04 15.68 11.24
C GLU A 347 -11.67 14.30 11.48
N THR A 348 -11.25 13.59 12.52
CA THR A 348 -11.80 12.29 12.96
C THR A 348 -12.76 12.42 14.14
N GLY A 349 -13.17 13.65 14.49
CA GLY A 349 -14.22 13.93 15.48
C GLY A 349 -13.75 14.08 16.93
N HIS A 350 -12.44 14.08 17.17
CA HIS A 350 -11.89 14.27 18.51
C HIS A 350 -11.90 15.74 18.94
N LYS A 351 -12.10 15.98 20.24
CA LYS A 351 -12.01 17.32 20.84
C LYS A 351 -10.63 17.51 21.44
N LEU A 352 -10.04 18.67 21.18
CA LEU A 352 -8.76 19.08 21.76
C LEU A 352 -8.99 19.99 22.96
N ASP A 353 -8.16 19.83 24.00
CA ASP A 353 -8.17 20.72 25.15
C ASP A 353 -7.58 22.11 24.81
N SER A 354 -7.89 23.12 25.62
CA SER A 354 -7.43 24.50 25.38
C SER A 354 -5.91 24.68 25.45
N ALA A 355 -5.21 23.89 26.28
CA ALA A 355 -3.75 24.00 26.38
C ALA A 355 -3.06 23.46 25.13
N THR A 356 -3.60 22.39 24.55
CA THR A 356 -3.20 21.84 23.25
C THR A 356 -3.43 22.87 22.15
N LEU A 357 -4.64 23.45 22.05
CA LEU A 357 -4.93 24.48 21.05
C LEU A 357 -3.99 25.70 21.12
N GLU A 358 -3.72 26.20 22.33
CA GLU A 358 -2.78 27.32 22.53
C GLU A 358 -1.33 26.96 22.19
N ARG A 359 -0.92 25.71 22.42
CA ARG A 359 0.39 25.20 21.99
C ARG A 359 0.46 25.11 20.47
N GLU A 360 -0.54 24.49 19.83
CA GLU A 360 -0.56 24.33 18.37
C GLU A 360 -0.58 25.69 17.66
N LYS A 361 -1.32 26.67 18.18
CA LYS A 361 -1.34 28.04 17.64
C LYS A 361 0.04 28.69 17.61
N LYS A 362 0.89 28.40 18.61
CA LYS A 362 2.28 28.88 18.65
C LYS A 362 3.20 28.12 17.70
N LEU A 363 2.97 26.82 17.51
CA LEU A 363 3.79 25.96 16.66
C LEU A 363 3.43 26.09 15.17
N ALA A 364 2.17 26.37 14.83
CA ALA A 364 1.65 26.39 13.46
C ALA A 364 2.50 27.20 12.47
N PRO A 365 2.97 28.43 12.77
CA PRO A 365 3.83 29.17 11.84
C PRO A 365 5.13 28.43 11.51
N VAL A 366 5.74 27.74 12.48
CA VAL A 366 6.99 26.98 12.28
C VAL A 366 6.73 25.67 11.56
N VAL A 367 5.66 24.96 11.90
CA VAL A 367 5.28 23.69 11.24
C VAL A 367 4.93 23.91 9.76
N LEU A 368 4.09 24.90 9.46
CA LEU A 368 3.76 25.26 8.08
C LEU A 368 5.00 25.71 7.31
N ASN A 369 5.90 26.46 7.96
CA ASN A 369 7.18 26.80 7.35
C ASN A 369 8.10 25.59 7.22
N PHE A 370 8.05 24.56 8.06
CA PHE A 370 8.86 23.36 7.85
C PHE A 370 8.49 22.65 6.55
N PHE A 371 7.18 22.46 6.31
CA PHE A 371 6.65 21.82 5.10
C PHE A 371 6.59 22.75 3.87
N GLY A 372 6.84 24.05 4.06
CA GLY A 372 6.73 25.05 3.00
C GLY A 372 5.32 25.25 2.49
N VAL A 373 4.34 25.15 3.37
CA VAL A 373 2.92 25.32 3.03
C VAL A 373 2.63 26.78 2.75
N GLU A 374 2.01 27.06 1.61
CA GLU A 374 1.51 28.39 1.26
C GLU A 374 -0.02 28.45 1.21
N TYR A 375 -0.65 27.34 0.84
CA TYR A 375 -2.11 27.24 0.70
C TYR A 375 -2.65 26.07 1.52
N VAL A 376 -3.80 26.31 2.14
CA VAL A 376 -4.64 25.29 2.76
C VAL A 376 -5.99 25.33 2.05
N VAL A 377 -6.45 24.20 1.55
CA VAL A 377 -7.73 24.10 0.84
C VAL A 377 -8.60 23.09 1.59
N TRP A 378 -9.78 23.55 2.00
CA TRP A 378 -10.79 22.73 2.64
C TRP A 378 -11.90 22.41 1.64
N HIS A 379 -12.27 21.13 1.59
CA HIS A 379 -13.37 20.61 0.78
C HIS A 379 -14.47 20.07 1.69
N SER A 380 -15.72 20.30 1.32
CA SER A 380 -16.85 19.61 1.93
C SER A 380 -16.71 18.10 1.72
N PRO A 381 -17.12 17.28 2.70
CA PRO A 381 -17.03 15.84 2.55
C PRO A 381 -17.97 15.33 1.46
N ARG A 382 -17.54 14.24 0.82
CA ARG A 382 -18.41 13.45 -0.06
C ARG A 382 -19.25 12.46 0.73
N ASP A 383 -18.80 12.08 1.92
CA ASP A 383 -19.58 11.30 2.88
C ASP A 383 -20.28 12.23 3.89
N PRO A 384 -21.62 12.30 3.92
CA PRO A 384 -22.35 13.13 4.87
C PRO A 384 -21.97 12.90 6.34
N ASP A 385 -21.55 11.68 6.71
CA ASP A 385 -21.18 11.34 8.09
C ASP A 385 -19.91 12.06 8.55
N ASN A 386 -19.03 12.45 7.62
CA ASN A 386 -17.81 13.21 7.90
C ASN A 386 -18.06 14.72 8.09
N ARG A 387 -19.25 15.23 7.76
CA ARG A 387 -19.55 16.68 7.77
C ARG A 387 -19.27 17.37 9.10
N PRO A 388 -19.71 16.86 10.27
CA PRO A 388 -19.47 17.54 11.53
C PRO A 388 -17.97 17.69 11.85
N ALA A 389 -17.18 16.65 11.57
CA ALA A 389 -15.75 16.64 11.86
C ALA A 389 -14.96 17.54 10.90
N LEU A 390 -15.30 17.56 9.61
CA LEU A 390 -14.66 18.45 8.65
C LEU A 390 -15.04 19.93 8.84
N ASP A 391 -16.26 20.23 9.27
CA ASP A 391 -16.61 21.60 9.66
C ASP A 391 -15.81 22.04 10.91
N ALA A 392 -15.58 21.13 11.86
CA ALA A 392 -14.70 21.40 13.00
C ALA A 392 -13.23 21.61 12.56
N ALA A 393 -12.74 20.84 11.58
CA ALA A 393 -11.41 21.02 11.02
C ALA A 393 -11.28 22.36 10.27
N ARG A 394 -12.32 22.79 9.56
CA ARG A 394 -12.40 24.14 8.99
C ARG A 394 -12.26 25.22 10.07
N ALA A 395 -12.97 25.08 11.18
CA ALA A 395 -12.85 25.99 12.31
C ALA A 395 -11.45 25.94 12.95
N TYR A 396 -10.81 24.78 13.03
CA TYR A 396 -9.41 24.65 13.48
C TYR A 396 -8.47 25.43 12.57
N ILE A 397 -8.62 25.33 11.24
CA ILE A 397 -7.83 26.08 10.26
C ILE A 397 -7.97 27.58 10.48
N GLU A 398 -9.21 28.08 10.61
CA GLU A 398 -9.49 29.51 10.77
C GLU A 398 -9.01 30.09 12.11
N ASN A 399 -8.97 29.29 13.19
CA ASN A 399 -8.66 29.78 14.54
C ASN A 399 -7.21 29.49 15.00
N ILE A 400 -6.57 28.44 14.48
CA ILE A 400 -5.27 27.96 14.94
C ILE A 400 -4.16 28.23 13.91
N LEU A 401 -4.43 28.06 12.62
CA LEU A 401 -3.42 28.27 11.60
C LEU A 401 -3.27 29.77 11.27
N PRO A 402 -2.06 30.26 11.00
CA PRO A 402 -1.82 31.65 10.58
C PRO A 402 -2.20 31.82 9.09
N VAL A 403 -3.50 31.87 8.81
CA VAL A 403 -4.01 31.91 7.45
C VAL A 403 -5.01 33.05 7.24
N THR A 404 -5.19 33.45 5.98
CA THR A 404 -6.24 34.37 5.53
C THR A 404 -7.05 33.71 4.44
N LYS A 405 -8.38 33.66 4.63
CA LYS A 405 -9.31 33.13 3.63
C LYS A 405 -9.34 34.04 2.41
N PHE A 406 -9.15 33.48 1.22
CA PHE A 406 -9.22 34.23 -0.04
C PHE A 406 -10.28 33.69 -1.01
N SER A 407 -10.83 32.50 -0.73
CA SER A 407 -11.95 31.92 -1.49
C SER A 407 -12.87 31.14 -0.55
N ASP A 408 -14.17 31.21 -0.79
CA ASP A 408 -15.23 30.49 -0.08
C ASP A 408 -16.39 30.34 -1.07
N VAL A 409 -16.46 29.20 -1.75
CA VAL A 409 -17.35 28.99 -2.90
C VAL A 409 -18.02 27.63 -2.82
N THR A 410 -19.20 27.52 -3.41
CA THR A 410 -19.85 26.25 -3.67
C THR A 410 -19.91 26.05 -5.18
N ASP A 411 -19.34 24.96 -5.68
CA ASP A 411 -19.38 24.60 -7.10
C ASP A 411 -19.88 23.16 -7.29
N ALA A 412 -19.71 22.60 -8.50
CA ALA A 412 -20.14 21.24 -8.81
C ALA A 412 -19.49 20.17 -7.91
N GLN A 413 -18.35 20.48 -7.30
CA GLN A 413 -17.56 19.56 -6.49
C GLN A 413 -17.90 19.59 -5.00
N GLY A 414 -18.70 20.58 -4.59
CA GLY A 414 -19.11 20.82 -3.20
C GLY A 414 -18.76 22.22 -2.69
N ASP A 415 -18.83 22.40 -1.38
CA ASP A 415 -18.34 23.61 -0.72
C ASP A 415 -16.81 23.54 -0.65
N LEU A 416 -16.14 24.65 -0.93
CA LEU A 416 -14.70 24.78 -0.91
C LEU A 416 -14.30 26.10 -0.27
N ALA A 417 -13.39 26.04 0.69
CA ALA A 417 -12.77 27.22 1.29
C ALA A 417 -11.25 27.14 1.15
N ALA A 418 -10.62 28.21 0.68
CA ALA A 418 -9.19 28.25 0.50
C ALA A 418 -8.55 29.42 1.22
N TYR A 419 -7.40 29.13 1.81
CA TYR A 419 -6.68 29.99 2.70
C TYR A 419 -5.22 30.11 2.26
N ARG A 420 -4.66 31.30 2.43
CA ARG A 420 -3.24 31.57 2.21
C ARG A 420 -2.56 31.77 3.55
N VAL A 421 -1.41 31.14 3.74
CA VAL A 421 -0.58 31.31 4.94
C VAL A 421 -0.03 32.74 4.98
N ASN A 422 -0.29 33.48 6.05
CA ASN A 422 0.08 34.89 6.18
C ASN A 422 1.23 35.15 7.18
N ALA A 423 1.59 34.16 8.01
CA ALA A 423 2.75 34.24 8.89
C ALA A 423 3.57 32.96 8.86
N ARG A 424 4.89 33.11 8.76
CA ARG A 424 5.86 32.00 8.79
C ARG A 424 6.77 32.15 10.01
N GLY A 425 6.88 31.08 10.79
CA GLY A 425 7.78 31.02 11.93
C GLY A 425 9.21 30.71 11.48
N ALA A 426 10.20 31.29 12.15
CA ALA A 426 11.60 30.96 11.88
C ALA A 426 11.88 29.49 12.22
N LEU A 427 12.53 28.78 11.30
CA LEU A 427 13.00 27.42 11.58
C LEU A 427 14.15 27.48 12.59
N PRO A 428 14.23 26.50 13.52
CA PRO A 428 15.30 26.48 14.50
C PRO A 428 16.66 26.26 13.84
N ALA A 429 17.71 26.90 14.39
CA ALA A 429 19.09 26.67 13.97
C ALA A 429 19.70 25.39 14.58
N GLN A 430 19.10 24.88 15.67
CA GLN A 430 19.51 23.69 16.41
C GLN A 430 18.27 22.93 16.86
N ILE A 431 18.37 21.61 16.93
CA ILE A 431 17.29 20.74 17.37
C ILE A 431 17.82 19.81 18.46
N ARG A 432 17.03 19.65 19.52
CA ARG A 432 17.24 18.66 20.58
C ARG A 432 16.18 17.57 20.47
N GLY A 433 16.51 16.37 20.91
CA GLY A 433 15.62 15.21 20.80
C GLY A 433 14.28 15.39 21.53
N ASP A 434 14.24 16.23 22.56
CA ASP A 434 13.06 16.53 23.37
C ASP A 434 12.31 17.82 22.96
N ASP A 435 12.73 18.51 21.89
CA ASP A 435 11.99 19.69 21.40
C ASP A 435 10.63 19.26 20.80
N LEU A 436 9.59 20.08 21.01
CA LEU A 436 8.23 19.80 20.52
C LEU A 436 8.13 19.65 18.99
N ILE A 437 9.04 20.26 18.24
CA ILE A 437 9.12 20.17 16.78
C ILE A 437 10.20 19.20 16.30
N ALA A 438 10.99 18.60 17.21
CA ALA A 438 12.11 17.73 16.87
C ALA A 438 11.70 16.61 15.91
N ARG A 439 10.51 16.06 16.16
CA ARG A 439 9.96 14.94 15.40
C ARG A 439 9.83 15.21 13.90
N LEU A 440 9.60 16.47 13.49
CA LEU A 440 9.52 16.86 12.09
C LEU A 440 10.83 16.58 11.34
N PHE A 441 11.96 16.67 12.04
CA PHE A 441 13.26 16.58 11.41
C PHE A 441 13.78 15.14 11.38
N PHE A 442 13.44 14.29 12.35
CA PHE A 442 13.89 12.90 12.35
C PHE A 442 13.04 12.02 11.42
N ALA A 443 13.66 11.38 10.43
CA ALA A 443 13.02 10.47 9.48
C ALA A 443 13.39 9.01 9.80
N GLU A 444 13.61 8.15 8.79
CA GLU A 444 13.96 6.75 9.00
C GLU A 444 15.27 6.59 9.79
N GLY A 445 15.33 5.56 10.64
CA GLY A 445 16.58 5.15 11.30
C GLY A 445 16.87 5.81 12.64
N TRP A 446 15.90 6.52 13.23
CA TRP A 446 15.99 7.07 14.58
C TRP A 446 14.95 6.43 15.51
N GLY A 447 15.30 6.28 16.79
CA GLY A 447 14.38 5.95 17.88
C GLY A 447 14.64 6.85 19.09
N ALA A 448 13.69 7.00 20.01
CA ALA A 448 13.94 7.76 21.24
C ALA A 448 14.83 7.01 22.22
N LEU A 449 15.58 7.80 22.99
CA LEU A 449 16.32 7.37 24.16
C LEU A 449 16.30 8.51 25.19
N GLY A 450 15.28 8.50 26.06
CA GLY A 450 15.03 9.58 27.02
C GLY A 450 14.87 10.94 26.33
N LYS A 451 15.79 11.87 26.59
CA LYS A 451 15.82 13.20 25.92
C LYS A 451 16.63 13.22 24.63
N ASN A 452 17.28 12.11 24.29
CA ASN A 452 18.13 11.95 23.13
C ASN A 452 17.45 11.07 22.07
N VAL A 453 18.11 10.95 20.93
CA VAL A 453 17.74 10.01 19.86
C VAL A 453 18.85 8.99 19.67
N TRP A 454 18.48 7.80 19.24
CA TRP A 454 19.36 6.68 18.97
C TRP A 454 19.26 6.26 17.51
N ALA A 455 20.40 6.00 16.85
CA ALA A 455 20.41 5.46 15.50
C ALA A 455 20.02 3.97 15.53
N THR A 456 18.88 3.63 14.95
CA THR A 456 18.33 2.27 14.90
C THR A 456 18.61 1.57 13.56
N ARG A 457 19.01 2.32 12.54
CA ARG A 457 19.42 1.82 11.22
C ARG A 457 20.80 2.37 10.85
N ARG A 458 21.52 1.66 9.98
CA ARG A 458 22.82 2.11 9.47
C ARG A 458 22.73 3.45 8.77
N ASP A 459 21.66 3.67 8.02
CA ASP A 459 21.34 4.98 7.44
C ASP A 459 20.24 5.61 8.30
N ALA A 460 20.60 6.65 9.04
CA ALA A 460 19.67 7.43 9.87
C ALA A 460 19.46 8.81 9.24
N LYS A 461 18.23 9.11 8.81
CA LYS A 461 17.87 10.25 7.97
C LYS A 461 17.26 11.38 8.79
N ILE A 462 17.64 12.60 8.48
CA ILE A 462 17.04 13.83 8.99
C ILE A 462 16.60 14.69 7.80
N PHE A 463 15.43 15.32 7.92
CA PHE A 463 14.94 16.33 7.00
C PHE A 463 15.35 17.72 7.48
N TRP A 464 15.88 18.54 6.57
CA TRP A 464 16.26 19.91 6.89
C TRP A 464 15.86 20.87 5.77
N ARG A 465 15.05 21.87 6.07
CA ARG A 465 14.64 22.87 5.08
C ARG A 465 15.62 24.04 5.05
N LEU A 466 15.97 24.47 3.83
CA LEU A 466 16.69 25.73 3.56
C LEU A 466 15.90 26.59 2.57
N ASP A 467 16.00 27.91 2.68
CA ASP A 467 15.37 28.80 1.68
C ASP A 467 16.19 28.88 0.38
N ALA A 468 17.50 28.71 0.48
CA ALA A 468 18.41 28.66 -0.66
C ALA A 468 19.62 27.78 -0.35
N ALA A 469 20.21 27.19 -1.39
CA ALA A 469 21.47 26.47 -1.29
C ALA A 469 22.60 27.42 -0.85
N ARG A 470 23.40 27.00 0.12
CA ARG A 470 24.48 27.80 0.70
C ARG A 470 25.53 26.91 1.34
N ASP A 471 26.75 27.42 1.45
CA ASP A 471 27.75 26.78 2.31
C ASP A 471 27.21 26.76 3.76
N ALA A 472 27.26 25.59 4.38
CA ALA A 472 26.77 25.40 5.74
C ALA A 472 27.64 24.40 6.49
N THR A 473 27.71 24.55 7.81
CA THR A 473 28.35 23.56 8.68
C THR A 473 27.25 22.82 9.43
N ILE A 474 27.22 21.49 9.28
CA ILE A 474 26.41 20.62 10.12
C ILE A 474 27.22 20.35 11.39
N SER A 475 26.72 20.83 12.52
CA SER A 475 27.29 20.52 13.84
C SER A 475 26.34 19.61 14.60
N PHE A 476 26.88 18.56 15.22
CA PHE A 476 26.09 17.63 16.02
C PHE A 476 26.90 17.09 17.19
N ARG A 477 26.19 16.72 18.26
CA ARG A 477 26.77 16.05 19.42
C ARG A 477 26.33 14.59 19.39
N ALA A 478 27.29 13.66 19.46
CA ALA A 478 27.01 12.24 19.39
C ALA A 478 27.74 11.47 20.49
N PHE A 479 27.13 10.38 20.94
CA PHE A 479 27.72 9.38 21.81
C PHE A 479 28.07 8.14 20.99
N ALA A 480 29.32 7.69 21.04
CA ALA A 480 29.72 6.43 20.41
C ALA A 480 29.93 5.34 21.47
N PRO A 481 29.13 4.25 21.45
CA PRO A 481 29.27 3.13 22.38
C PRO A 481 30.47 2.22 22.05
N MET A 482 31.11 2.41 20.90
CA MET A 482 32.14 1.52 20.37
C MET A 482 33.36 2.34 19.94
N ALA A 483 34.55 1.79 20.15
CA ALA A 483 35.77 2.37 19.59
C ALA A 483 35.75 2.30 18.06
N ASN A 484 36.30 3.31 17.41
CA ASN A 484 36.46 3.39 15.96
C ASN A 484 35.14 3.36 15.15
N GLN A 485 34.03 3.83 15.71
CA GLN A 485 32.80 4.03 14.96
C GLN A 485 32.99 5.12 13.91
N ARG A 486 32.81 4.79 12.64
CA ARG A 486 32.82 5.76 11.54
C ARG A 486 31.39 6.15 11.15
N VAL A 487 31.20 7.42 10.84
CA VAL A 487 29.97 7.97 10.27
C VAL A 487 30.28 8.77 9.02
N VAL A 488 29.58 8.46 7.93
CA VAL A 488 29.58 9.28 6.71
C VAL A 488 28.32 10.14 6.73
N VAL A 489 28.48 11.46 6.69
CA VAL A 489 27.37 12.40 6.55
C VAL A 489 27.15 12.66 5.07
N ARG A 490 25.99 12.26 4.56
CA ARG A 490 25.54 12.53 3.20
C ARG A 490 24.45 13.59 3.22
N VAL A 491 24.53 14.54 2.31
CA VAL A 491 23.47 15.54 2.09
C VAL A 491 22.95 15.35 0.68
N ASN A 492 21.65 15.04 0.57
CA ASN A 492 21.00 14.60 -0.65
C ASN A 492 21.81 13.47 -1.32
N ASP A 493 22.34 13.72 -2.52
CA ASP A 493 23.08 12.72 -3.30
C ASP A 493 24.61 12.76 -3.09
N ARG A 494 25.11 13.56 -2.15
CA ARG A 494 26.56 13.79 -1.97
C ARG A 494 27.07 13.42 -0.58
N ASP A 495 28.13 12.62 -0.53
CA ASP A 495 28.89 12.37 0.70
C ASP A 495 29.67 13.65 1.05
N ALA A 496 29.31 14.31 2.15
CA ALA A 496 29.89 15.58 2.55
C ALA A 496 31.16 15.40 3.39
N CYS A 497 31.16 14.46 4.32
CA CYS A 497 32.33 14.14 5.14
C CYS A 497 32.26 12.74 5.75
N ALA A 498 33.42 12.22 6.14
CA ALA A 498 33.55 11.03 6.97
C ALA A 498 34.19 11.41 8.30
N ILE A 499 33.55 11.03 9.40
CA ILE A 499 33.93 11.40 10.76
C ILE A 499 34.18 10.12 11.55
N GLN A 500 35.33 10.08 12.22
CA GLN A 500 35.65 9.02 13.18
C GLN A 500 35.13 9.44 14.55
N LEU A 501 34.07 8.79 15.02
CA LEU A 501 33.54 9.04 16.35
C LEU A 501 34.49 8.46 17.41
N GLN A 502 34.62 9.21 18.50
CA GLN A 502 35.39 8.82 19.68
C GLN A 502 34.41 8.31 20.71
N ALA A 503 34.88 7.43 21.60
CA ALA A 503 34.07 6.98 22.73
C ALA A 503 33.58 8.18 23.57
N ASP A 504 32.41 8.00 24.18
CA ASP A 504 31.67 9.01 24.94
C ASP A 504 31.08 10.14 24.09
N TRP A 505 30.47 11.11 24.77
CA TRP A 505 29.88 12.29 24.16
C TRP A 505 30.95 13.22 23.62
N LYS A 506 30.88 13.51 22.33
CA LYS A 506 31.72 14.51 21.66
C LYS A 506 30.91 15.34 20.67
N GLU A 507 31.45 16.50 20.34
CA GLU A 507 30.91 17.38 19.32
C GLU A 507 31.69 17.22 18.02
N TYR A 508 30.95 17.26 16.92
CA TYR A 508 31.45 17.07 15.57
C TYR A 508 30.90 18.15 14.67
N ALA A 509 31.68 18.50 13.66
CA ALA A 509 31.30 19.47 12.65
C ALA A 509 31.71 18.98 11.26
N CYS A 510 30.86 19.25 10.29
CA CYS A 510 31.04 18.87 8.90
C CYS A 510 30.72 20.07 8.02
N ARG A 511 31.72 20.62 7.32
CA ARG A 511 31.48 21.67 6.33
C ARG A 511 30.91 21.03 5.07
N VAL A 512 29.78 21.55 4.62
CA VAL A 512 29.07 21.09 3.43
C VAL A 512 29.01 22.26 2.44
N ALA A 513 29.52 22.02 1.24
CA ALA A 513 29.50 23.00 0.17
C ALA A 513 28.07 23.23 -0.34
N SER A 514 27.81 24.43 -0.85
CA SER A 514 26.52 24.83 -1.43
C SER A 514 25.98 23.88 -2.51
N ASP A 515 26.82 23.16 -3.24
CA ASP A 515 26.42 22.26 -4.33
C ASP A 515 25.81 20.92 -3.87
N ALA A 516 25.94 20.57 -2.58
CA ALA A 516 25.24 19.43 -1.98
C ALA A 516 23.85 19.82 -1.48
N TRP A 517 23.59 21.10 -1.25
CA TRP A 517 22.31 21.62 -0.79
C TRP A 517 21.40 22.00 -1.96
N ARG A 518 20.10 21.89 -1.73
CA ARG A 518 19.07 22.48 -2.59
C ARG A 518 18.24 23.47 -1.79
N ALA A 519 17.61 24.41 -2.49
CA ALA A 519 16.50 25.15 -1.92
C ALA A 519 15.40 24.14 -1.50
N TRP A 520 14.62 24.51 -0.49
CA TRP A 520 13.57 23.69 0.11
C TRP A 520 14.09 22.50 0.95
N MET A 521 13.40 21.35 0.89
CA MET A 521 13.66 20.22 1.79
C MET A 521 14.90 19.43 1.38
N ASN A 522 15.85 19.23 2.30
CA ASN A 522 17.06 18.44 2.10
C ASN A 522 17.02 17.18 2.96
N GLU A 523 17.61 16.11 2.46
CA GLU A 523 17.84 14.89 3.24
C GLU A 523 19.29 14.89 3.75
N ILE A 524 19.48 14.66 5.05
CA ILE A 524 20.78 14.48 5.68
C ILE A 524 20.82 13.06 6.22
N ILE A 525 21.70 12.22 5.69
CA ILE A 525 21.82 10.82 6.09
C ILE A 525 23.12 10.64 6.86
N PHE A 526 23.01 10.15 8.08
CA PHE A 526 24.12 9.68 8.88
C PHE A 526 24.27 8.18 8.62
N ARG A 527 25.29 7.80 7.85
CA ARG A 527 25.61 6.41 7.54
C ARG A 527 26.65 5.87 8.51
N PHE A 528 26.24 4.97 9.39
CA PHE A 528 27.06 4.30 10.38
C PHE A 528 27.60 2.96 9.86
N ASP A 529 28.91 2.73 9.96
CA ASP A 529 29.54 1.46 9.53
C ASP A 529 29.04 0.25 10.35
N ALA A 530 28.79 0.48 11.64
CA ALA A 530 28.20 -0.46 12.58
C ALA A 530 27.16 0.23 13.47
N LEU A 531 26.25 -0.56 14.05
CA LEU A 531 25.26 -0.08 15.03
C LEU A 531 25.60 -0.61 16.42
N GLY A 532 25.56 0.27 17.41
CA GLY A 532 25.60 -0.14 18.81
C GLY A 532 24.24 -0.65 19.26
N SER A 533 24.22 -1.73 20.06
CA SER A 533 22.99 -2.19 20.69
C SER A 533 22.54 -1.20 21.77
N VAL A 534 21.30 -0.72 21.68
CA VAL A 534 20.69 0.14 22.71
C VAL A 534 20.56 -0.60 24.05
N ALA A 535 20.45 -1.93 24.04
CA ALA A 535 20.34 -2.74 25.26
C ALA A 535 21.59 -2.64 26.16
N ASN A 536 22.73 -2.25 25.58
CA ASN A 536 23.99 -2.09 26.31
C ASN A 536 24.21 -0.64 26.79
N VAL A 537 23.22 0.23 26.63
CA VAL A 537 23.31 1.68 26.85
C VAL A 537 22.26 2.09 27.88
N HIS A 538 22.71 2.49 29.07
CA HIS A 538 21.84 2.92 30.17
C HIS A 538 21.96 4.42 30.45
N GLU A 539 20.83 5.12 30.61
CA GLU A 539 20.84 6.50 31.15
C GLU A 539 21.20 6.45 32.65
N GLY A 540 22.42 6.81 33.00
CA GLY A 540 22.80 7.02 34.39
C GLY A 540 22.15 8.28 34.98
N ALA A 541 21.95 8.30 36.30
CA ALA A 541 21.48 9.50 37.01
C ALA A 541 22.50 10.65 36.84
N GLY A 542 22.17 11.61 35.98
CA GLY A 542 23.00 12.78 35.66
C GLY A 542 23.42 12.82 34.18
N PHE A 543 23.43 14.02 33.60
CA PHE A 543 23.63 14.37 32.18
C PHE A 543 24.86 13.78 31.44
N ALA A 544 25.66 12.89 32.04
CA ALA A 544 27.00 12.58 31.58
C ALA A 544 27.43 11.10 31.63
N LYS A 545 26.57 10.12 31.93
CA LYS A 545 27.04 8.72 32.00
C LYS A 545 26.11 7.72 31.33
N PHE A 546 26.43 7.36 30.10
CA PHE A 546 25.99 6.09 29.51
C PHE A 546 26.98 5.02 29.94
N ILE A 547 26.52 4.01 30.69
CA ILE A 547 27.39 2.93 31.17
C ILE A 547 27.24 1.75 30.19
N LEU A 548 28.34 1.38 29.53
CA LEU A 548 28.47 0.11 28.81
C LEU A 548 28.75 -0.99 29.82
N THR A 549 27.75 -1.81 30.16
CA THR A 549 27.97 -2.95 31.06
C THR A 549 28.65 -4.08 30.28
N LYS A 550 29.90 -4.38 30.62
CA LYS A 550 30.54 -5.66 30.25
C LYS A 550 29.95 -6.77 31.12
N GLU A 551 29.37 -7.76 30.47
CA GLU A 551 28.99 -9.10 30.96
C GLU A 551 28.15 -9.19 32.25
N GLY A 552 26.93 -9.73 32.11
CA GLY A 552 26.31 -10.53 33.17
C GLY A 552 25.42 -9.84 34.22
N LEU A 553 25.02 -8.58 34.04
CA LEU A 553 24.01 -7.95 34.89
C LEU A 553 22.66 -7.89 34.18
N THR A 554 21.73 -8.76 34.58
CA THR A 554 20.30 -8.67 34.26
C THR A 554 19.73 -7.40 34.89
N THR A 555 19.87 -6.27 34.19
CA THR A 555 19.22 -5.02 34.58
C THR A 555 17.99 -4.81 33.72
N SER A 556 16.90 -4.45 34.39
CA SER A 556 15.58 -4.41 33.81
C SER A 556 15.05 -2.98 33.76
N PHE A 557 14.57 -2.55 32.60
CA PHE A 557 13.84 -1.31 32.40
C PHE A 557 12.41 -1.52 32.90
N VAL A 558 11.97 -0.73 33.89
CA VAL A 558 10.57 -0.80 34.35
C VAL A 558 9.67 -0.15 33.29
N ILE A 559 8.71 -0.89 32.77
CA ILE A 559 7.76 -0.39 31.77
C ILE A 559 6.76 0.55 32.48
N GLY A 560 6.95 1.86 32.32
CA GLY A 560 6.11 2.88 32.96
C GLY A 560 5.98 2.65 34.47
N ASN A 561 4.75 2.69 34.99
CA ASN A 561 4.45 2.41 36.40
C ASN A 561 4.01 0.96 36.66
N THR A 562 4.15 0.05 35.68
CA THR A 562 3.61 -1.33 35.78
C THR A 562 4.40 -2.24 36.72
N GLY A 563 5.63 -1.85 37.07
CA GLY A 563 6.56 -2.73 37.81
C GLY A 563 7.14 -3.88 36.98
N VAL A 564 6.77 -3.99 35.68
CA VAL A 564 7.28 -5.03 34.79
C VAL A 564 8.67 -4.65 34.29
N ASN A 565 9.58 -5.60 34.45
CA ASN A 565 11.00 -5.47 34.17
C ASN A 565 11.31 -5.98 32.75
N SER A 566 11.71 -5.10 31.84
CA SER A 566 12.10 -5.42 30.47
C SER A 566 13.63 -5.52 30.32
N PRO A 567 14.18 -6.52 29.63
CA PRO A 567 15.61 -6.59 29.33
C PRO A 567 16.08 -5.55 28.29
N ALA A 568 15.15 -4.79 27.70
CA ALA A 568 15.42 -3.74 26.72
C ALA A 568 14.65 -2.46 27.05
N SER A 569 15.20 -1.30 26.66
CA SER A 569 14.48 -0.03 26.75
C SER A 569 13.27 -0.08 25.83
N ILE A 570 12.07 0.13 26.39
CA ILE A 570 10.81 0.19 25.65
C ILE A 570 10.31 1.62 25.72
N VAL A 571 10.15 2.25 24.56
CA VAL A 571 9.48 3.55 24.43
C VAL A 571 8.15 3.29 23.75
N ALA A 572 7.07 3.43 24.50
CA ALA A 572 5.73 3.38 23.95
C ALA A 572 5.30 4.82 23.62
N TYR A 573 5.04 5.10 22.34
CA TYR A 573 4.49 6.38 21.93
C TYR A 573 2.96 6.28 21.96
N SER A 574 2.29 7.33 22.47
CA SER A 574 0.85 7.50 22.21
C SER A 574 0.66 7.47 20.70
N ALA A 575 -0.32 6.71 20.23
CA ALA A 575 -0.59 6.59 18.80
C ALA A 575 -1.21 7.88 18.18
N GLY A 576 -1.15 9.00 18.91
CA GLY A 576 -1.65 10.31 18.51
C GLY A 576 -3.03 10.60 19.08
N SER A 577 -3.51 11.84 18.89
CA SER A 577 -4.83 12.25 19.37
C SER A 577 -5.99 11.62 18.59
N GLU A 578 -5.70 10.97 17.45
CA GLU A 578 -6.65 10.23 16.60
C GLU A 578 -7.15 8.91 17.21
N VAL A 579 -6.37 8.30 18.11
CA VAL A 579 -6.63 6.94 18.65
C VAL A 579 -6.67 6.89 20.18
N GLY A 580 -6.65 8.06 20.83
CA GLY A 580 -6.68 8.21 22.28
C GLY A 580 -5.40 7.77 22.99
N ASP A 581 -5.49 7.49 24.30
CA ASP A 581 -4.36 7.09 25.16
C ASP A 581 -3.84 5.66 24.90
N PHE A 582 -4.16 5.04 23.76
CA PHE A 582 -3.57 3.77 23.37
C PHE A 582 -2.15 4.00 22.82
N ALA A 583 -1.17 3.35 23.45
CA ALA A 583 0.21 3.42 23.02
C ALA A 583 0.55 2.30 22.01
N HIS A 584 1.30 2.65 20.97
CA HIS A 584 1.99 1.66 20.13
C HIS A 584 3.39 1.45 20.73
N ILE A 585 3.74 0.18 20.97
CA ILE A 585 5.05 -0.23 21.48
C ILE A 585 6.07 -0.31 20.34
#